data_AF-I4A741-F1
#
_entry.id   AF-I4A741-F1
#
_cell.length_a   1.000
_cell.length_b   1.000
_cell.length_c   1.000
_cell.angle_alpha   90.00
_cell.angle_beta   90.00
_cell.angle_gamma   90.00
#
_symmetry.space_group_name_H-M   'P 1'
#
loop_
_entity.id
_entity.type
_entity.pdbx_description
1 polymer ?
#
loop_
_entity_poly.entity_id
_entity_poly.type
_entity_poly.pdbx_seq_one_letter_code
_entity_poly.pdbx_strand_id
1 'polypeptide(L)'
;MKLCQIINEVAWWIFEADSMPEFADAPGVVLKDITNLDHQPKEGWLYNEATDTFSPPPEQEPLPEPLPSLEEMQAQTLLNTEYLVCLAEISNL
;
A
#
# COMPACT_ATOMS: atom_id res chain seq x y z
N MET A 1 -25.97 9.82 8.23
CA MET A 1 -24.85 9.51 9.15
C MET A 1 -23.72 8.89 8.35
N LYS A 2 -22.48 9.06 8.80
CA LYS A 2 -21.32 8.44 8.19
C LYS A 2 -20.80 7.36 9.12
N LEU A 3 -20.78 6.12 8.64
CA LEU A 3 -20.43 4.94 9.41
C LEU A 3 -19.09 4.38 8.91
N CYS A 4 -18.31 3.84 9.82
CA CYS A 4 -17.08 3.10 9.57
C CYS A 4 -17.26 1.67 10.05
N GLN A 5 -17.08 0.71 9.16
CA GLN A 5 -16.94 -0.69 9.52
C GLN A 5 -15.50 -0.98 9.95
N ILE A 6 -15.36 -1.62 11.10
CA ILE A 6 -14.08 -1.99 11.68
C ILE A 6 -13.96 -3.52 11.66
N ILE A 7 -12.87 -4.01 11.07
CA ILE A 7 -12.54 -5.44 11.00
C ILE A 7 -11.06 -5.58 11.36
N ASN A 8 -10.75 -6.44 12.34
CA ASN A 8 -9.37 -6.65 12.83
C ASN A 8 -8.65 -5.34 13.17
N GLU A 9 -9.31 -4.44 13.91
CA GLU A 9 -8.76 -3.13 14.28
C GLU A 9 -8.43 -2.22 13.08
N VAL A 10 -9.03 -2.47 11.90
CA VAL A 10 -8.84 -1.64 10.70
C VAL A 10 -10.18 -1.07 10.25
N ALA A 11 -10.19 0.23 9.92
CA ALA A 11 -11.26 0.89 9.19
C ALA A 11 -11.39 0.28 7.80
N TRP A 12 -12.24 -0.73 7.66
CA TRP A 12 -12.35 -1.55 6.45
C TRP A 12 -13.17 -0.87 5.37
N TRP A 13 -14.29 -0.27 5.76
CA TRP A 13 -15.23 0.35 4.82
C TRP A 13 -15.90 1.56 5.45
N ILE A 14 -15.90 2.68 4.73
CA ILE A 14 -16.55 3.92 5.18
C ILE A 14 -17.70 4.25 4.23
N PHE A 15 -18.90 4.43 4.77
CA PHE A 15 -20.10 4.67 3.97
C PHE A 15 -21.08 5.61 4.66
N GLU A 16 -21.98 6.18 3.86
CA GLU A 16 -23.09 6.98 4.36
C GLU A 16 -24.35 6.11 4.44
N ALA A 17 -25.11 6.29 5.52
CA ALA A 17 -26.39 5.63 5.72
C ALA A 17 -27.37 6.61 6.36
N ASP A 18 -28.66 6.42 6.15
CA ASP A 18 -29.70 7.22 6.82
C ASP A 18 -29.96 6.73 8.25
N SER A 19 -29.79 5.43 8.49
CA SER A 19 -29.94 4.75 9.78
C SER A 19 -28.88 3.67 9.96
N MET A 20 -28.72 3.18 11.19
CA MET A 20 -27.88 2.00 11.45
C MET A 20 -28.42 0.81 10.63
N PRO A 21 -27.59 0.15 9.81
CA PRO A 21 -28.06 -0.95 8.96
C PRO A 21 -28.33 -2.21 9.78
N GLU A 22 -29.23 -3.08 9.30
CA GLU A 22 -29.62 -4.32 10.01
C GLU A 22 -28.46 -5.31 10.22
N PHE A 23 -27.44 -5.25 9.37
CA PHE A 23 -26.25 -6.10 9.52
C PHE A 23 -25.29 -5.61 10.61
N ALA A 24 -25.57 -4.47 11.26
CA ALA A 24 -24.81 -4.00 12.42
C ALA A 24 -24.82 -5.04 13.56
N ASP A 25 -25.88 -5.83 13.67
CA ASP A 25 -26.03 -6.87 14.69
C ASP A 25 -25.35 -8.20 14.31
N ALA A 26 -24.70 -8.27 13.14
CA ALA A 26 -24.01 -9.47 12.71
C ALA A 26 -22.76 -9.73 13.57
N PRO A 27 -22.54 -10.98 14.04
CA PRO A 27 -21.40 -11.30 14.88
C PRO A 27 -20.08 -11.01 14.14
N GLY A 28 -19.20 -10.24 14.79
CA GLY A 28 -17.91 -9.83 14.22
C GLY A 28 -17.95 -8.57 13.36
N VAL A 29 -19.10 -7.92 13.22
CA VAL A 29 -19.21 -6.60 12.58
C VAL A 29 -19.22 -5.52 13.64
N VAL A 30 -18.23 -4.63 13.60
CA VAL A 30 -18.19 -3.43 14.44
C VAL A 30 -18.46 -2.24 13.53
N LEU A 31 -19.57 -1.52 13.76
CA LEU A 31 -19.88 -0.27 13.07
C LEU A 31 -19.73 0.89 14.03
N LYS A 32 -19.07 1.95 13.58
CA LYS A 32 -18.86 3.18 14.35
C LYS A 32 -19.35 4.39 13.59
N ASP A 33 -20.12 5.25 14.26
CA ASP A 33 -20.49 6.55 13.71
C ASP A 33 -19.30 7.51 13.77
N ILE A 34 -18.89 8.01 12.61
CA ILE A 34 -17.77 8.93 12.41
C ILE A 34 -18.23 10.32 11.97
N THR A 35 -19.53 10.62 12.03
CA THR A 35 -20.09 11.89 11.56
C THR A 35 -19.52 13.10 12.28
N ASN A 36 -19.31 13.00 13.61
CA ASN A 36 -18.91 14.11 14.47
C ASN A 36 -17.42 14.11 14.84
N LEU A 37 -16.58 13.31 14.17
CA LEU A 37 -15.14 13.31 14.40
C LEU A 37 -14.49 14.51 13.70
N ASP A 38 -13.66 15.26 14.42
CA ASP A 38 -12.86 16.38 13.88
C ASP A 38 -11.97 15.91 12.71
N HIS A 39 -11.39 14.72 12.86
CA HIS A 39 -10.60 14.06 11.83
C HIS A 39 -11.35 12.86 11.28
N GLN A 40 -11.80 12.99 10.04
CA GLN A 40 -12.46 11.91 9.30
C GLN A 40 -11.44 10.81 8.99
N PRO A 41 -11.60 9.58 9.53
CA PRO A 41 -10.72 8.47 9.19
C PRO A 41 -10.87 8.10 7.71
N LYS A 42 -9.86 7.41 7.17
CA LYS A 42 -9.89 6.83 5.82
C LYS A 42 -9.86 5.31 5.91
N GLU A 43 -10.29 4.66 4.84
CA GLU A 43 -10.15 3.21 4.71
C GLU A 43 -8.68 2.81 4.83
N GLY A 44 -8.43 1.70 5.53
CA GLY A 44 -7.09 1.21 5.87
C GLY A 44 -6.45 1.86 7.10
N TRP A 45 -7.11 2.81 7.76
CA TRP A 45 -6.62 3.35 9.04
C TRP A 45 -6.78 2.33 10.16
N LEU A 46 -5.83 2.34 11.09
CA LEU A 46 -5.87 1.54 12.30
C LEU A 46 -6.84 2.17 13.29
N TYR A 47 -7.64 1.33 13.95
CA TYR A 47 -8.58 1.70 14.99
C TYR A 47 -8.13 1.13 16.32
N ASN A 48 -7.92 2.00 17.30
CA ASN A 48 -7.58 1.59 18.66
C ASN A 48 -8.84 1.62 19.53
N GLU A 49 -9.33 0.45 19.93
CA GLU A 49 -10.53 0.32 20.76
C GLU A 49 -10.35 0.92 22.16
N ALA A 50 -9.13 0.89 22.72
CA ALA A 50 -8.87 1.40 24.07
C ALA A 50 -8.88 2.94 24.15
N THR A 51 -8.43 3.62 23.09
CA THR A 51 -8.39 5.09 23.01
C THR A 51 -9.51 5.67 22.17
N ASP A 52 -10.29 4.82 21.50
CA ASP A 52 -11.41 5.21 20.62
C ASP A 52 -10.97 6.04 19.38
N THR A 53 -9.69 5.95 19.00
CA THR A 53 -9.07 6.80 17.97
C THR A 53 -8.65 6.04 16.72
N PHE A 54 -8.65 6.74 15.57
CA PHE A 54 -8.10 6.24 14.33
C PHE A 54 -6.73 6.85 14.05
N SER A 55 -5.80 6.05 13.54
CA SER A 55 -4.48 6.49 13.08
C SER A 55 -4.16 5.95 11.69
N PRO A 56 -3.41 6.68 10.87
CA PRO A 56 -2.96 6.17 9.58
C PRO A 56 -2.17 4.86 9.77
N PRO A 57 -2.22 3.95 8.79
CA PRO A 57 -1.36 2.77 8.81
C PRO A 57 0.11 3.21 8.76
N PRO A 58 1.04 2.36 9.25
CA PRO A 58 2.47 2.64 9.10
C PRO A 58 2.81 2.84 7.62
N GLU A 59 3.66 3.83 7.32
CA GLU A 59 4.20 4.00 5.98
C GLU A 59 4.92 2.70 5.58
N GLN A 60 4.47 2.08 4.48
CA GLN A 60 5.21 0.98 3.89
C GLN A 60 6.47 1.55 3.25
N GLU A 61 7.62 0.99 3.61
CA GLU A 61 8.85 1.27 2.88
C GLU A 61 8.66 0.86 1.40
N PRO A 62 9.16 1.66 0.45
CA PRO A 62 9.13 1.26 -0.95
C PRO A 62 9.83 -0.08 -1.12
N LEU A 63 9.24 -0.97 -1.92
CA LEU A 63 9.91 -2.20 -2.33
C LEU A 63 11.26 -1.83 -2.97
N PRO A 64 12.36 -2.54 -2.65
CA PRO A 64 13.64 -2.31 -3.30
C PRO A 64 13.50 -2.58 -4.80
N GLU A 65 14.22 -1.81 -5.61
CA GLU A 65 14.29 -2.07 -7.05
C GLU A 65 14.77 -3.50 -7.31
N PRO A 66 14.20 -4.20 -8.30
CA PRO A 66 14.63 -5.54 -8.63
C PRO A 66 16.10 -5.50 -9.07
N LEU A 67 16.90 -6.39 -8.49
CA LEU A 67 18.27 -6.59 -8.97
C LEU A 67 18.24 -7.22 -10.37
N PRO A 68 19.16 -6.85 -11.27
CA PRO A 68 19.25 -7.49 -12.57
C PRO A 68 19.51 -8.99 -12.40
N SER A 69 18.88 -9.78 -13.26
CA SER A 69 19.09 -11.22 -13.34
C SER A 69 20.50 -11.56 -13.85
N LEU A 70 20.94 -12.79 -13.60
CA LEU A 70 22.22 -13.28 -14.13
C LEU A 70 22.29 -13.19 -15.66
N GLU A 71 21.18 -13.46 -16.34
CA GLU A 71 21.10 -13.39 -17.80
C GLU A 71 21.26 -11.94 -18.30
N GLU A 72 20.60 -10.98 -17.65
CA GLU A 72 20.76 -9.55 -17.97
C GLU A 72 22.18 -9.07 -17.69
N MET A 73 22.80 -9.52 -16.59
CA MET A 73 24.20 -9.21 -16.29
C MET A 73 25.15 -9.79 -17.34
N GLN A 74 24.90 -11.01 -17.81
CA GLN A 74 25.70 -11.65 -18.87
C GLN A 74 25.52 -10.95 -20.21
N ALA A 75 24.28 -10.61 -20.58
CA ALA A 75 23.97 -9.88 -21.80
C ALA A 75 24.64 -8.49 -21.81
N GLN A 76 24.56 -7.76 -20.69
CA GLN A 76 25.22 -6.45 -20.55
C GLN A 76 26.74 -6.58 -20.65
N THR A 77 27.32 -7.63 -20.07
CA THR A 77 28.76 -7.91 -20.14
C THR A 77 29.20 -8.18 -21.58
N LEU A 78 28.45 -9.02 -22.30
CA LEU A 78 28.72 -9.33 -23.70
C LEU A 78 28.66 -8.07 -24.55
N LEU A 79 27.58 -7.29 -24.43
CA LEU A 79 27.40 -6.04 -25.17
C LEU A 79 28.54 -5.04 -24.91
N ASN A 80 28.93 -4.87 -23.64
CA ASN A 80 30.04 -3.98 -23.27
C ASN A 80 31.36 -4.45 -23.89
N THR A 81 31.59 -5.76 -23.92
CA THR A 81 32.80 -6.36 -24.48
C THR A 81 32.86 -6.14 -25.99
N GLU A 82 31.76 -6.42 -26.71
CA GLU A 82 31.66 -6.20 -28.16
C GLU A 82 31.89 -4.72 -28.52
N TYR A 83 31.29 -3.80 -27.77
CA TYR A 83 31.50 -2.37 -27.97
C TYR A 83 32.97 -1.96 -27.83
N LEU A 84 33.65 -2.43 -26.78
CA LEU A 84 35.06 -2.14 -26.57
C LEU A 84 35.96 -2.71 -27.67
N VAL A 85 35.65 -3.92 -28.15
CA VAL A 85 36.37 -4.53 -29.29
C VAL A 85 36.21 -3.66 -30.53
N CYS A 86 34.99 -3.25 -30.88
CA CYS A 86 34.76 -2.38 -32.04
C CYS A 86 35.52 -1.05 -31.93
N LEU A 87 35.54 -0.42 -30.75
CA LEU A 87 36.31 0.82 -30.55
C LEU A 87 37.81 0.59 -30.72
N ALA A 88 38.34 -0.53 -30.23
CA ALA A 88 39.76 -0.87 -30.37
C ALA A 88 40.12 -1.14 -31.84
N GLU A 89 39.25 -1.80 -32.60
CA GLU A 89 39.45 -2.03 -34.03
C GLU A 89 39.43 -0.72 -34.82
N ILE A 90 38.46 0.16 -34.55
CA ILE A 90 38.38 1.49 -35.18
C ILE A 90 39.62 2.34 -34.85
N SER A 91 40.13 2.25 -33.63
CA SER A 91 41.30 3.04 -33.19
C SER A 91 42.63 2.53 -33.76
N ASN A 92 42.66 1.33 -34.34
CA ASN A 92 43.85 0.74 -34.97
C ASN A 92 43.82 0.81 -36.51
N LEU A 93 42.84 1.52 -37.10
CA LEU A 93 42.75 1.88 -38.52
C LEU A 93 43.35 3.27 -38.79
#